data_AF-A0A9E4TXX0-F1
#
_entry.id   AF-A0A9E4TXX0-F1
#
_cell.length_a   1.000
_cell.length_b   1.000
_cell.length_c   1.000
_cell.angle_alpha   90.00
_cell.angle_beta   90.00
_cell.angle_gamma   90.00
#
_symmetry.space_group_name_H-M   'P 1'
#
loop_
_entity.id
_entity.type
_entity.pdbx_description
1 polymer ?
#
loop_
_entity_poly.entity_id
_entity_poly.type
_entity_poly.pdbx_seq_one_letter_code
_entity_poly.pdbx_strand_id
1 'polypeptide(L)'
;MSMKEAVRQIGQHANMMPVERGITLPMVKLENNRVIVRRLIYFTRTTPEYGTAITEPQYVAIYDLTGTTFITLKRFEMDVPNLRPPPWIHNRPAFEKPEDIIPEFERIWTLYDMLIPAFLKGDAGISAEIKQAAKQYVHYFDRHAEKPLLPFYDVFGGDFLHWVGRAANS
;
A
#
# COMPACT_ATOMS: atom_id res chain seq x y z
N MET A 1 -7.97 11.19 11.36
CA MET A 1 -7.57 11.63 10.00
C MET A 1 -7.65 10.42 9.09
N SER A 2 -8.11 10.60 7.85
CA SER A 2 -8.37 9.51 6.90
C SER A 2 -7.12 9.06 6.14
N MET A 3 -7.09 7.80 5.69
CA MET A 3 -6.05 7.26 4.81
C MET A 3 -5.98 8.05 3.50
N LYS A 4 -7.13 8.52 3.00
CA LYS A 4 -7.20 9.38 1.82
C LYS A 4 -6.37 10.66 1.99
N GLU A 5 -6.46 11.30 3.16
CA GLU A 5 -5.66 12.49 3.44
C GLU A 5 -4.16 12.19 3.52
N ALA A 6 -3.76 11.09 4.16
CA ALA A 6 -2.37 10.65 4.20
C ALA A 6 -1.82 10.38 2.79
N VAL A 7 -2.60 9.67 1.95
CA VAL A 7 -2.26 9.42 0.54
C VAL A 7 -2.13 10.71 -0.25
N ARG A 8 -3.03 11.68 -0.04
CA ARG A 8 -2.99 12.99 -0.69
C ARG A 8 -1.74 13.78 -0.31
N GLN A 9 -1.40 13.82 0.98
CA GLN A 9 -0.19 14.50 1.47
C GLN A 9 1.08 13.89 0.88
N ILE A 10 1.19 12.55 0.90
CA ILE A 10 2.29 11.84 0.23
C ILE A 10 2.35 12.20 -1.27
N GLY A 11 1.20 12.24 -1.94
CA GLY A 11 1.11 12.61 -3.36
C GLY A 11 1.62 14.02 -3.65
N GLN A 12 1.29 15.00 -2.80
CA GLN A 12 1.77 16.39 -2.94
C GLN A 12 3.30 16.47 -2.89
N HIS A 13 3.95 15.70 -2.01
CA HIS A 13 5.41 15.65 -1.93
C HIS A 13 6.05 14.81 -3.05
N ALA A 14 5.36 13.76 -3.52
CA ALA A 14 5.85 12.93 -4.63
C ALA A 14 5.73 13.60 -6.00
N ASN A 15 4.92 14.65 -6.15
CA ASN A 15 4.72 15.38 -7.42
C ASN A 15 6.00 15.98 -8.01
N MET A 16 7.05 16.13 -7.22
CA MET A 16 8.36 16.59 -7.67
C MET A 16 9.18 15.52 -8.44
N MET A 17 8.70 14.28 -8.51
CA MET A 17 9.38 13.16 -9.17
C MET A 17 9.02 13.02 -10.67
N PRO A 18 9.73 12.17 -11.44
CA PRO A 18 9.37 11.83 -12.82
C PRO A 18 7.95 11.27 -12.97
N VAL A 19 7.33 11.49 -14.14
CA VAL A 19 5.95 11.09 -14.45
C VAL A 19 5.79 9.57 -14.56
N GLU A 20 6.81 8.86 -15.04
CA GLU A 20 6.81 7.40 -15.22
C GLU A 20 7.09 6.65 -13.92
N ARG A 21 6.25 6.90 -12.91
CA ARG A 21 6.35 6.27 -11.59
C ARG A 21 5.09 5.52 -11.21
N GLY A 22 5.27 4.54 -10.34
CA GLY A 22 4.20 4.00 -9.52
C GLY A 22 4.48 4.25 -8.04
N ILE A 23 3.41 4.21 -7.26
CA ILE A 23 3.47 4.34 -5.81
C ILE A 23 2.64 3.21 -5.23
N THR A 24 3.25 2.38 -4.39
CA THR A 24 2.60 1.20 -3.80
C THR A 24 1.34 1.56 -3.03
N LEU A 25 0.51 0.57 -2.73
CA LEU A 25 -0.50 0.71 -1.68
C LEU A 25 0.16 1.07 -0.33
N PRO A 26 -0.59 1.71 0.59
CA PRO A 26 -0.12 2.00 1.95
C PRO A 26 0.34 0.74 2.69
N MET A 27 1.57 0.78 3.21
CA MET A 27 2.10 -0.23 4.13
C MET A 27 1.98 0.31 5.56
N VAL A 28 1.18 -0.35 6.39
CA VAL A 28 0.84 0.13 7.74
C VAL A 28 1.64 -0.64 8.78
N LYS A 29 2.34 0.08 9.67
CA LYS A 29 3.10 -0.50 10.78
C LYS A 29 2.92 0.28 12.07
N LEU A 30 2.96 -0.42 13.19
CA LEU A 30 3.05 0.20 14.51
C LEU A 30 4.51 0.35 14.91
N GLU A 31 4.93 1.58 15.16
CA GLU A 31 6.30 1.90 15.59
C GLU A 31 6.25 2.94 16.70
N ASN A 32 6.83 2.63 17.86
CA ASN A 32 6.85 3.54 19.01
C ASN A 32 5.47 4.13 19.35
N ASN A 33 4.44 3.26 19.37
CA ASN A 33 3.03 3.61 19.60
C ASN A 33 2.41 4.57 18.56
N ARG A 34 2.99 4.68 17.36
CA ARG A 34 2.46 5.46 16.24
C ARG A 34 2.10 4.55 15.09
N VAL A 35 1.03 4.92 14.38
CA VAL A 35 0.64 4.28 13.12
C VAL A 35 1.43 4.93 12.00
N ILE A 36 2.46 4.25 11.53
CA ILE A 36 3.30 4.71 10.42
C ILE A 36 2.79 4.11 9.12
N VAL A 37 2.55 4.99 8.14
CA VAL A 37 2.19 4.62 6.78
C VAL A 37 3.39 4.87 5.88
N ARG A 38 3.83 3.82 5.18
CA ARG A 38 4.88 3.90 4.17
C ARG A 38 4.31 3.66 2.80
N ARG A 39 4.82 4.39 1.82
CA ARG A 39 4.57 4.14 0.41
C ARG A 39 5.88 4.17 -0.34
N LEU A 40 6.14 3.11 -1.09
CA LEU A 40 7.34 2.98 -1.89
C LEU A 40 7.08 3.53 -3.28
N ILE A 41 8.08 4.20 -3.84
CA ILE A 41 8.02 4.81 -5.16
C ILE A 41 9.02 4.10 -6.05
N TYR A 42 8.51 3.56 -7.15
CA TYR A 42 9.26 2.83 -8.16
C TYR A 42 9.03 3.47 -9.53
N PHE A 43 9.96 3.24 -10.46
CA PHE A 43 9.80 3.64 -11.85
C PHE A 43 9.27 2.49 -12.69
N THR A 44 8.56 2.84 -13.76
CA THR A 44 8.08 1.89 -14.76
C THR A 44 8.94 1.96 -16.01
N ARG A 45 9.26 0.83 -16.62
CA ARG A 45 9.95 0.76 -17.90
C ARG A 45 9.16 -0.12 -18.86
N THR A 46 8.77 0.43 -20.01
CA THR A 46 8.14 -0.35 -21.07
C THR A 46 9.21 -1.10 -21.84
N THR A 47 9.02 -2.41 -22.00
CA THR A 47 9.89 -3.29 -22.79
C THR A 47 9.07 -3.96 -23.89
N PRO A 48 9.59 -4.08 -25.12
CA PRO A 48 8.86 -4.70 -26.23
C PRO A 48 8.43 -6.15 -25.98
N GLU A 49 9.23 -6.91 -25.23
CA GLU A 49 9.04 -8.35 -25.03
C GLU A 49 8.09 -8.70 -23.88
N TYR A 50 8.03 -7.87 -22.84
CA TYR A 50 7.32 -8.21 -21.59
C TYR A 50 6.28 -7.16 -21.17
N GLY A 51 6.11 -6.08 -21.93
CA GLY A 51 5.23 -4.96 -21.57
C GLY A 51 5.85 -4.06 -20.50
N THR A 52 5.03 -3.56 -19.56
CA THR A 52 5.46 -2.65 -18.51
C THR A 52 6.10 -3.42 -17.35
N ALA A 53 7.42 -3.29 -17.23
CA ALA A 53 8.17 -3.73 -16.06
C ALA A 53 8.22 -2.61 -15.01
N ILE A 54 8.30 -2.99 -13.74
CA ILE A 54 8.59 -2.08 -12.63
C ILE A 54 10.03 -2.28 -12.15
N THR A 55 10.63 -1.21 -11.66
CA THR A 55 11.96 -1.22 -11.05
C THR A 55 11.86 -1.50 -9.56
N GLU A 56 13.01 -1.75 -8.95
CA GLU A 56 13.11 -1.70 -7.49
C GLU A 56 12.71 -0.32 -6.95
N PRO A 57 11.98 -0.25 -5.82
CA PRO A 57 11.72 1.01 -5.14
C PRO A 57 12.97 1.86 -4.96
N GLN A 58 12.91 3.10 -5.42
CA GLN A 58 14.02 4.06 -5.33
C GLN A 58 13.83 5.03 -4.17
N TYR A 59 12.59 5.22 -3.73
CA TYR A 59 12.24 6.14 -2.65
C TYR A 59 11.16 5.56 -1.74
N VAL A 60 11.12 6.08 -0.52
CA VAL A 60 10.05 5.82 0.45
C VAL A 60 9.51 7.14 0.97
N ALA A 61 8.18 7.27 0.92
CA ALA A 61 7.44 8.31 1.60
C ALA A 61 6.89 7.75 2.91
N ILE A 62 7.06 8.50 4.00
CA ILE A 62 6.65 8.12 5.35
C ILE A 62 5.70 9.17 5.91
N TYR A 63 4.57 8.70 6.41
CA TYR A 63 3.54 9.51 7.05
C TYR A 63 3.20 8.94 8.43
N ASP A 64 3.11 9.79 9.44
CA ASP A 64 2.62 9.43 10.77
C ASP A 64 1.12 9.71 10.82
N LEU A 65 0.32 8.64 10.76
CA LEU A 65 -1.14 8.74 10.77
C LEU A 65 -1.67 9.15 12.14
N THR A 66 -0.97 8.80 13.23
CA THR A 66 -1.33 9.19 14.59
C THR A 66 -1.04 10.67 14.83
N GLY A 67 0.16 11.12 14.44
CA GLY A 67 0.59 12.52 14.53
C GLY A 67 0.05 13.41 13.42
N THR A 68 -0.67 12.84 12.44
CA THR A 68 -1.23 13.54 11.28
C THR A 68 -0.21 14.36 10.49
N THR A 69 1.01 13.84 10.36
CA THR A 69 2.13 14.59 9.81
C THR A 69 2.90 13.78 8.76
N PHE A 70 3.26 14.47 7.69
CA PHE A 70 4.23 13.94 6.73
C PHE A 70 5.62 13.99 7.36
N ILE A 71 6.28 12.84 7.45
CA ILE A 71 7.59 12.75 8.09
C ILE A 71 8.68 13.04 7.08
N THR A 72 8.73 12.28 5.99
CA THR A 72 9.83 12.38 5.04
C THR A 72 9.54 11.70 3.71
N LEU A 73 10.25 12.14 2.67
CA LEU A 73 10.46 11.44 1.42
C LEU A 73 11.97 11.34 1.23
N LYS A 74 12.49 10.11 1.15
CA LYS A 74 13.94 9.86 1.05
C LYS A 74 14.25 8.70 0.14
N ARG A 75 15.52 8.59 -0.27
CA ARG A 75 16.03 7.43 -1.02
C ARG A 75 15.79 6.16 -0.21
N PHE A 76 15.38 5.11 -0.93
CA PHE A 76 15.19 3.79 -0.35
C PHE A 76 16.53 3.05 -0.36
N GLU A 77 16.99 2.66 0.83
CA GLU A 77 18.29 2.04 1.05
C GLU A 77 18.07 0.89 2.04
N MET A 78 17.55 -0.23 1.54
CA MET A 78 17.36 -1.44 2.32
C MET A 78 17.34 -2.65 1.39
N ASP A 79 18.14 -3.66 1.72
CA ASP A 79 18.05 -4.95 1.07
C ASP A 79 16.84 -5.70 1.61
N VAL A 80 15.93 -6.10 0.72
CA VAL A 80 14.74 -6.87 1.07
C VAL A 80 14.98 -8.35 0.75
N PRO A 81 14.75 -9.27 1.70
CA PRO A 81 14.96 -10.69 1.47
C PRO A 81 13.94 -11.25 0.47
N ASN A 82 14.28 -12.37 -0.17
CA ASN A 82 13.39 -13.13 -1.05
C ASN A 82 12.89 -12.38 -2.30
N LEU A 83 13.61 -11.34 -2.73
CA LEU A 83 13.33 -10.69 -4.01
C LEU A 83 13.64 -11.62 -5.17
N ARG A 84 12.66 -11.79 -6.07
CA ARG A 84 12.88 -12.48 -7.34
C ARG A 84 13.77 -11.64 -8.24
N PRO A 85 14.62 -12.22 -9.10
CA PRO A 85 15.36 -11.45 -10.08
C PRO A 85 14.41 -10.74 -11.06
N PRO A 86 14.80 -9.58 -11.61
CA PRO A 86 14.05 -8.89 -12.67
C PRO A 86 14.01 -9.74 -13.96
N PRO A 87 13.06 -9.48 -14.88
CA PRO A 87 12.13 -8.35 -14.90
C PRO A 87 10.92 -8.54 -13.97
N TRP A 88 10.51 -7.47 -13.30
CA TRP A 88 9.32 -7.45 -12.45
C TRP A 88 8.13 -6.94 -13.25
N ILE A 89 7.31 -7.86 -13.73
CA ILE A 89 6.14 -7.52 -14.53
C ILE A 89 4.97 -7.21 -13.60
N HIS A 90 4.37 -6.04 -13.77
CA HIS A 90 3.16 -5.65 -13.07
C HIS A 90 2.16 -5.06 -14.04
N ASN A 91 1.12 -5.84 -14.31
CA ASN A 91 -0.04 -5.38 -15.06
C ASN A 91 -0.98 -4.69 -14.08
N ARG A 92 -1.09 -3.36 -14.19
CA ARG A 92 -2.10 -2.61 -13.44
C ARG A 92 -3.49 -3.11 -13.84
N PRO A 93 -4.46 -3.13 -12.92
CA PRO A 93 -5.83 -3.45 -13.27
C PRO A 93 -6.32 -2.57 -14.42
N ALA A 94 -6.83 -3.20 -15.47
CA ALA A 94 -7.51 -2.50 -16.55
C ALA A 94 -8.88 -2.04 -16.04
N PHE A 95 -9.23 -0.81 -16.37
CA PHE A 95 -10.55 -0.24 -16.14
C PHE A 95 -11.19 0.00 -17.50
N GLU A 96 -12.43 -0.44 -17.69
CA GLU A 96 -13.16 -0.19 -18.92
C GLU A 96 -13.42 1.30 -19.14
N LYS A 97 -13.62 2.02 -18.04
CA LYS A 97 -13.87 3.46 -18.04
C LYS A 97 -12.93 4.20 -17.08
N PRO A 98 -12.27 5.30 -17.52
CA PRO A 98 -11.39 6.08 -16.66
C PRO A 98 -12.05 6.58 -15.36
N GLU A 99 -13.35 6.89 -15.40
CA GLU A 99 -14.13 7.33 -14.26
C GLU A 99 -14.26 6.30 -13.14
N ASP A 100 -14.03 5.00 -13.42
CA ASP A 100 -14.12 3.93 -12.42
C ASP A 100 -12.88 3.86 -11.52
N ILE A 101 -11.78 4.50 -11.92
CA ILE A 101 -10.51 4.47 -11.18
C ILE A 101 -10.66 5.15 -9.81
N ILE A 102 -11.22 6.36 -9.78
CA ILE A 102 -11.31 7.14 -8.54
C ILE A 102 -12.18 6.41 -7.50
N PRO A 103 -13.42 5.99 -7.81
CA PRO A 103 -14.25 5.25 -6.86
C PRO A 103 -13.60 3.97 -6.34
N GLU A 104 -12.85 3.27 -7.18
CA GLU A 104 -12.16 2.04 -6.78
C GLU A 104 -11.10 2.31 -5.70
N PHE A 105 -10.29 3.36 -5.85
CA PHE A 105 -9.33 3.75 -4.83
C PHE A 105 -10.01 4.41 -3.62
N GLU A 106 -11.13 5.12 -3.77
CA GLU A 106 -11.89 5.61 -2.61
C GLU A 106 -12.36 4.46 -1.71
N ARG A 107 -12.79 3.34 -2.30
CA ARG A 107 -13.17 2.14 -1.53
C ARG A 107 -12.00 1.58 -0.72
N ILE A 108 -10.81 1.47 -1.32
CA ILE A 108 -9.66 0.92 -0.59
C ILE A 108 -9.23 1.83 0.57
N TRP A 109 -9.34 3.16 0.42
CA TRP A 109 -9.07 4.10 1.52
C TRP A 109 -10.05 3.94 2.67
N THR A 110 -11.34 3.80 2.38
CA THR A 110 -12.36 3.52 3.41
C THR A 110 -12.08 2.21 4.15
N LEU A 111 -11.61 1.16 3.46
CA LEU A 111 -11.23 -0.09 4.11
C LEU A 111 -10.06 0.10 5.07
N TYR A 112 -9.04 0.88 4.71
CA TYR A 112 -7.96 1.22 5.67
C TYR A 112 -8.50 1.98 6.88
N ASP A 113 -9.40 2.95 6.67
CA ASP A 113 -9.98 3.75 7.76
C ASP A 113 -10.81 2.92 8.74
N MET A 114 -11.42 1.82 8.29
CA MET A 114 -12.11 0.85 9.14
C MET A 114 -11.14 -0.13 9.83
N LEU A 115 -10.18 -0.66 9.08
CA LEU A 115 -9.33 -1.76 9.53
C LEU A 115 -8.21 -1.31 10.46
N ILE A 116 -7.64 -0.11 10.27
CA ILE A 116 -6.53 0.38 11.11
C ILE A 116 -6.98 0.54 12.58
N PRO A 117 -8.10 1.21 12.90
CA PRO A 117 -8.56 1.31 14.28
C PRO A 117 -8.90 -0.05 14.92
N ALA A 118 -9.39 -1.00 14.13
CA ALA A 118 -9.67 -2.35 14.61
C ALA A 118 -8.38 -3.14 14.86
N PHE A 119 -7.39 -3.01 13.98
CA PHE A 119 -6.06 -3.58 14.13
C PHE A 119 -5.37 -3.13 15.44
N LEU A 120 -5.52 -1.85 15.81
CA LEU A 120 -5.01 -1.32 17.08
C LEU A 120 -5.61 -1.99 18.32
N LYS A 121 -6.79 -2.61 18.20
CA LYS A 121 -7.46 -3.35 19.28
C LYS A 121 -7.16 -4.85 19.25
N GLY A 122 -6.37 -5.32 18.27
CA GLY A 122 -6.09 -6.74 18.09
C GLY A 122 -7.36 -7.56 17.85
N ASP A 123 -7.43 -8.76 18.43
CA ASP A 123 -8.58 -9.67 18.21
C ASP A 123 -9.89 -9.13 18.81
N ALA A 124 -9.82 -8.31 19.85
CA ALA A 124 -10.99 -7.61 20.41
C ALA A 124 -11.60 -6.59 19.43
N GLY A 125 -10.86 -6.20 18.39
CA GLY A 125 -11.34 -5.33 17.31
C GLY A 125 -12.17 -6.06 16.24
N ILE A 126 -12.24 -7.40 16.25
CA ILE A 126 -12.85 -8.17 15.15
C ILE A 126 -14.37 -8.31 15.37
N SER A 127 -15.13 -7.34 14.86
CA SER A 127 -16.59 -7.42 14.73
C SER A 127 -17.00 -8.06 13.39
N ALA A 128 -18.29 -8.41 13.22
CA ALA A 128 -18.81 -8.92 11.96
C ALA A 128 -18.58 -7.94 10.78
N GLU A 129 -18.68 -6.64 11.04
CA GLU A 129 -18.39 -5.59 10.06
C GLU A 129 -16.92 -5.58 9.68
N ILE A 130 -16.01 -5.68 10.66
CA ILE A 130 -14.56 -5.73 10.43
C ILE A 130 -14.16 -6.99 9.67
N LYS A 131 -14.79 -8.14 9.94
CA LYS A 131 -14.59 -9.37 9.15
C LYS A 131 -14.94 -9.15 7.67
N GLN A 132 -16.07 -8.49 7.40
CA GLN A 132 -16.49 -8.20 6.03
C GLN A 132 -15.55 -7.21 5.34
N ALA A 133 -15.14 -6.14 6.04
CA ALA A 133 -14.15 -5.19 5.54
C ALA A 133 -12.81 -5.88 5.26
N ALA A 134 -12.37 -6.80 6.13
CA ALA A 134 -11.14 -7.56 5.95
C ALA A 134 -11.21 -8.46 4.72
N LYS A 135 -12.32 -9.17 4.49
CA LYS A 135 -12.52 -9.98 3.27
C LYS A 135 -12.46 -9.14 2.00
N GLN A 136 -13.11 -7.97 2.02
CA GLN A 136 -13.04 -7.02 0.90
C GLN A 136 -11.61 -6.54 0.69
N TYR A 137 -10.91 -6.16 1.76
CA TYR A 137 -9.53 -5.70 1.69
C TYR A 137 -8.60 -6.76 1.10
N VAL A 138 -8.70 -8.03 1.51
CA VAL A 138 -7.88 -9.11 0.96
C VAL A 138 -8.08 -9.21 -0.56
N HIS A 139 -9.33 -9.14 -1.03
CA HIS A 139 -9.63 -9.15 -2.47
C HIS A 139 -9.05 -7.92 -3.19
N TYR A 140 -9.19 -6.73 -2.61
CA TYR A 140 -8.63 -5.49 -3.14
C TYR A 140 -7.10 -5.52 -3.19
N PHE A 141 -6.46 -5.93 -2.10
CA PHE A 141 -5.02 -6.05 -2.01
C PHE A 141 -4.49 -7.06 -3.04
N ASP A 142 -5.15 -8.21 -3.20
CA ASP A 142 -4.76 -9.18 -4.21
C ASP A 142 -4.84 -8.59 -5.63
N ARG A 143 -5.91 -7.86 -5.95
CA ARG A 143 -6.09 -7.25 -7.26
C ARG A 143 -5.09 -6.12 -7.56
N HIS A 144 -4.79 -5.28 -6.57
CA HIS A 144 -4.10 -4.00 -6.78
C HIS A 144 -2.63 -3.97 -6.36
N ALA A 145 -2.20 -4.85 -5.45
CA ALA A 145 -0.81 -4.86 -5.00
C ALA A 145 0.13 -5.29 -6.14
N GLU A 146 1.28 -4.62 -6.22
CA GLU A 146 2.35 -4.99 -7.12
C GLU A 146 2.96 -6.32 -6.69
N LYS A 147 2.60 -7.41 -7.37
CA LYS A 147 3.03 -8.77 -7.01
C LYS A 147 4.55 -8.94 -6.82
N PRO A 148 5.41 -8.35 -7.68
CA PRO A 148 6.85 -8.42 -7.46
C PRO A 148 7.33 -7.73 -6.18
N LEU A 149 6.54 -6.79 -5.64
CA LEU A 149 6.86 -6.02 -4.44
C LEU A 149 6.26 -6.62 -3.15
N LEU A 150 5.60 -7.78 -3.20
CA LEU A 150 5.04 -8.42 -2.00
C LEU A 150 6.05 -8.58 -0.84
N PRO A 151 7.35 -8.88 -1.07
CA PRO A 151 8.33 -8.91 0.02
C PRO A 151 8.45 -7.57 0.78
N PHE A 152 8.29 -6.43 0.10
CA PHE A 152 8.29 -5.12 0.75
C PHE A 152 7.03 -4.90 1.60
N TYR A 153 5.88 -5.35 1.10
CA TYR A 153 4.63 -5.30 1.86
C TYR A 153 4.71 -6.11 3.15
N ASP A 154 5.38 -7.26 3.13
CA ASP A 154 5.62 -8.07 4.32
C ASP A 154 6.55 -7.35 5.32
N VAL A 155 7.68 -6.79 4.85
CA VAL A 155 8.64 -6.08 5.71
C VAL A 155 8.03 -4.84 6.39
N PHE A 156 7.26 -4.04 5.63
CA PHE A 156 6.75 -2.75 6.10
C PHE A 156 5.30 -2.75 6.57
N GLY A 157 4.54 -3.81 6.29
CA GLY A 157 3.13 -3.90 6.63
C GLY A 157 2.67 -5.30 7.04
N GLY A 158 3.59 -6.26 7.20
CA GLY A 158 3.28 -7.66 7.46
C GLY A 158 2.38 -7.87 8.68
N ASP A 159 2.63 -7.17 9.80
CA ASP A 159 1.79 -7.30 11.00
C ASP A 159 0.32 -6.94 10.73
N PHE A 160 0.09 -5.84 10.01
CA PHE A 160 -1.24 -5.41 9.61
C PHE A 160 -1.86 -6.41 8.62
N LEU A 161 -1.12 -6.81 7.58
CA LEU A 161 -1.61 -7.75 6.56
C LEU A 161 -1.95 -9.13 7.14
N HIS A 162 -1.11 -9.66 8.03
CA HIS A 162 -1.36 -10.91 8.75
C HIS A 162 -2.60 -10.79 9.64
N TRP A 163 -2.76 -9.69 10.37
CA TRP A 163 -3.95 -9.47 11.19
C TRP A 163 -5.22 -9.39 10.34
N VAL A 164 -5.20 -8.64 9.23
CA VAL A 164 -6.34 -8.57 8.29
C VAL A 164 -6.67 -9.96 7.73
N GLY A 165 -5.64 -10.74 7.36
CA GLY A 165 -5.81 -12.12 6.90
C GLY A 165 -6.48 -13.02 7.95
N ARG A 166 -6.12 -12.88 9.24
CA ARG A 166 -6.81 -13.60 10.32
C ARG A 166 -8.26 -13.13 10.48
N ALA A 167 -8.50 -11.82 10.50
CA ALA A 167 -9.85 -11.28 10.63
C ALA A 167 -10.78 -11.75 9.49
N ALA A 168 -10.27 -11.80 8.25
CA ALA A 168 -11.03 -12.27 7.09
C ALA A 168 -11.45 -13.74 7.17
N ASN A 169 -10.68 -14.58 7.87
CA ASN A 169 -10.91 -16.02 8.01
C ASN A 169 -11.57 -16.44 9.34
N SER A 170 -11.83 -15.48 10.23
CA SER A 170 -12.38 -15.70 11.58
C SER A 170 -13.90 -15.80 11.63
#